data_AF-A0A326GB39-F1
#
_entry.id   AF-A0A326GB39-F1
#
_cell.length_a   1.000
_cell.length_b   1.000
_cell.length_c   1.000
_cell.angle_alpha   90.00
_cell.angle_beta   90.00
_cell.angle_gamma   90.00
#
_symmetry.space_group_name_H-M   'P 1'
#
loop_
_entity.id
_entity.type
_entity.pdbx_description
1 polymer ?
#
loop_
_entity_poly.entity_id
_entity_poly.type
_entity_poly.pdbx_seq_one_letter_code
_entity_poly.pdbx_strand_id
1 'polypeptide(L)'
;GDLVGLKMALQPDQPAILVGHDWGAPIVWNTALTHPEHFKAVAGLSVPFAGVPQRPFTEVFRQHFTSQGKFFYQEYFQEPGVAEAEAEADPRAFLHRMMYSISGDVPPGTYFAKPLGATFLEGLPDPQPVDWLTDADLDFYESEFKASGFRGPLNRYRNHEADFAWLQGWQGKQIEQPALFIGGTRDPATTLFGAVPDPIAMMRMFAPKVEGHILEGVGHWTQQERPQEVNRLLLDWLERIEG
;
A
#
# COMPACT_ATOMS: atom_id res chain seq x y z
N GLY A 1 -1.64 19.72 -2.79
CA GLY A 1 -1.79 18.40 -3.44
C GLY A 1 -3.26 18.04 -3.54
N ASP A 2 -3.58 16.98 -4.29
CA ASP A 2 -4.96 16.60 -4.64
C ASP A 2 -5.87 16.42 -3.42
N LEU A 3 -5.38 15.76 -2.35
CA LEU A 3 -6.17 15.53 -1.13
C LEU A 3 -6.52 16.83 -0.39
N VAL A 4 -5.61 17.81 -0.36
CA VAL A 4 -5.92 19.15 0.19
C VAL A 4 -6.93 19.86 -0.69
N GLY A 5 -6.78 19.79 -2.03
CA GLY A 5 -7.73 20.36 -2.97
C GLY A 5 -9.13 19.76 -2.83
N LEU A 6 -9.24 18.44 -2.70
CA LEU A 6 -10.49 17.72 -2.48
C LEU A 6 -11.11 18.11 -1.13
N LYS A 7 -10.31 18.17 -0.06
CA LYS A 7 -10.75 18.64 1.25
C LYS A 7 -11.30 20.06 1.16
N MET A 8 -10.62 20.98 0.46
CA MET A 8 -11.09 22.36 0.28
C MET A 8 -12.40 22.42 -0.51
N ALA A 9 -12.59 21.54 -1.49
CA ALA A 9 -13.82 21.50 -2.29
C ALA A 9 -15.03 20.94 -1.53
N LEU A 10 -14.83 19.91 -0.70
CA LEU A 10 -15.93 19.20 -0.02
C LEU A 10 -16.20 19.71 1.41
N GLN A 11 -15.15 20.16 2.11
CA GLN A 11 -15.22 20.56 3.51
C GLN A 11 -14.23 21.72 3.81
N PRO A 12 -14.46 22.91 3.24
CA PRO A 12 -13.53 24.04 3.35
C PRO A 12 -13.25 24.43 4.81
N ASP A 13 -14.28 24.42 5.66
CA ASP A 13 -14.23 25.01 7.00
C ASP A 13 -13.80 24.05 8.12
N GLN A 14 -13.65 22.75 7.84
CA GLN A 14 -13.33 21.76 8.88
C GLN A 14 -12.25 20.78 8.41
N PRO A 15 -11.30 20.38 9.27
CA PRO A 15 -10.29 19.39 8.91
C PRO A 15 -10.95 18.03 8.60
N ALA A 16 -10.39 17.30 7.63
CA ALA A 16 -10.90 15.99 7.21
C ALA A 16 -10.17 14.83 7.91
N ILE A 17 -10.67 13.62 7.74
CA ILE A 17 -9.98 12.38 8.10
C ILE A 17 -9.58 11.68 6.79
N LEU A 18 -8.35 11.17 6.73
CA LEU A 18 -7.88 10.41 5.59
C LEU A 18 -7.80 8.92 5.94
N VAL A 19 -8.17 8.06 4.99
CA VAL A 19 -7.99 6.60 5.07
C VAL A 19 -7.35 6.14 3.76
N GLY A 20 -6.26 5.36 3.83
CA GLY A 20 -5.55 4.87 2.66
C GLY A 20 -5.12 3.40 2.78
N HIS A 21 -5.06 2.69 1.66
CA HIS A 21 -4.59 1.30 1.57
C HIS A 21 -3.53 1.18 0.47
N ASP A 22 -2.55 0.28 0.64
CA ASP A 22 -1.39 0.10 -0.26
C ASP A 22 -0.74 1.46 -0.59
N TRP A 23 -0.65 1.90 -1.85
CA TRP A 23 -0.15 3.21 -2.24
C TRP A 23 -0.95 4.39 -1.70
N GLY A 24 -2.22 4.19 -1.38
CA GLY A 24 -3.03 5.18 -0.68
C GLY A 24 -2.48 5.47 0.72
N ALA A 25 -1.91 4.49 1.41
CA ALA A 25 -1.36 4.65 2.76
C ALA A 25 -0.19 5.67 2.81
N PRO A 26 0.94 5.53 2.08
CA PRO A 26 1.98 6.54 2.08
C PRO A 26 1.50 7.90 1.57
N ILE A 27 0.51 7.94 0.67
CA ILE A 27 -0.10 9.22 0.23
C ILE A 27 -0.80 9.91 1.40
N VAL A 28 -1.65 9.20 2.16
CA VAL A 28 -2.37 9.80 3.30
C VAL A 28 -1.43 10.10 4.47
N TRP A 29 -0.44 9.24 4.74
CA TRP A 29 0.59 9.48 5.76
C TRP A 29 1.37 10.74 5.47
N ASN A 30 1.92 10.87 4.26
CA ASN A 30 2.70 12.03 3.87
C ASN A 30 1.83 13.29 3.80
N THR A 31 0.57 13.17 3.40
CA THR A 31 -0.38 14.31 3.41
C THR A 31 -0.64 14.79 4.83
N ALA A 32 -0.92 13.90 5.78
CA ALA A 32 -1.13 14.24 7.18
C ALA A 32 0.14 14.82 7.84
N LEU A 33 1.32 14.31 7.48
CA LEU A 33 2.61 14.83 7.95
C LEU A 33 2.89 16.26 7.46
N THR A 34 2.58 16.53 6.19
CA THR A 34 2.99 17.78 5.52
C THR A 34 1.94 18.90 5.60
N HIS A 35 0.68 18.56 5.84
CA HIS A 35 -0.45 19.50 5.92
C HIS A 35 -1.35 19.23 7.15
N PRO A 36 -0.78 19.19 8.37
CA PRO A 36 -1.53 18.79 9.57
C PRO A 36 -2.72 19.71 9.89
N GLU A 37 -2.70 20.97 9.45
CA GLU A 37 -3.79 21.93 9.60
C GLU A 37 -5.06 21.54 8.82
N HIS A 38 -4.95 20.68 7.81
CA HIS A 38 -6.07 20.27 6.97
C HIS A 38 -6.71 18.94 7.39
N PHE A 39 -6.03 18.14 8.23
CA PHE A 39 -6.44 16.78 8.55
C PHE A 39 -6.37 16.51 10.05
N LYS A 40 -7.52 16.14 10.64
CA LYS A 40 -7.65 15.92 12.10
C LYS A 40 -7.21 14.53 12.54
N ALA A 41 -7.24 13.54 11.65
CA ALA A 41 -6.80 12.18 11.90
C ALA A 41 -6.47 11.45 10.59
N VAL A 42 -5.72 10.36 10.67
CA VAL A 42 -5.31 9.57 9.50
C VAL A 42 -5.25 8.07 9.80
N ALA A 43 -5.81 7.25 8.91
CA ALA A 43 -5.74 5.80 8.99
C ALA A 43 -5.05 5.22 7.75
N GLY A 44 -4.31 4.14 7.93
CA GLY A 44 -3.68 3.42 6.83
C GLY A 44 -3.75 1.92 7.02
N LEU A 45 -3.95 1.22 5.91
CA LEU A 45 -4.04 -0.22 5.86
C LEU A 45 -2.86 -0.76 5.04
N SER A 46 -2.41 -1.95 5.40
CA SER A 46 -1.28 -2.67 4.77
C SER A 46 0.09 -2.00 4.97
N VAL A 47 0.32 -0.78 4.47
CA VAL A 47 1.67 -0.16 4.48
C VAL A 47 1.85 0.73 5.72
N PRO A 48 2.76 0.38 6.66
CA PRO A 48 2.99 1.19 7.85
C PRO A 48 3.76 2.48 7.53
N PHE A 49 3.60 3.49 8.37
CA PHE A 49 4.38 4.73 8.27
C PHE A 49 5.75 4.58 8.95
N ALA A 50 6.82 4.65 8.17
CA ALA A 50 8.20 4.50 8.64
C ALA A 50 8.94 5.85 8.76
N GLY A 51 8.21 6.97 8.84
CA GLY A 51 8.80 8.31 8.89
C GLY A 51 9.31 8.81 7.55
N VAL A 52 10.02 9.95 7.58
CA VAL A 52 10.73 10.47 6.41
C VAL A 52 11.91 9.54 6.06
N PRO A 53 11.97 9.01 4.83
CA PRO A 53 13.00 8.05 4.44
C PRO A 53 14.40 8.68 4.48
N GLN A 54 15.38 7.91 4.94
CA GLN A 54 16.80 8.33 5.02
C GLN A 54 17.58 8.10 3.73
N ARG A 55 17.03 7.28 2.82
CA ARG A 55 17.56 7.05 1.48
C ARG A 55 16.41 6.64 0.53
N PRO A 56 16.58 6.75 -0.79
CA PRO A 56 15.59 6.29 -1.76
C PRO A 56 15.23 4.80 -1.59
N PHE A 57 13.96 4.45 -1.76
CA PHE A 57 13.52 3.05 -1.65
C PHE A 57 14.09 2.15 -2.76
N THR A 58 14.36 2.74 -3.92
CA THR A 58 15.13 2.15 -5.03
C THR A 58 16.49 1.60 -4.59
N GLU A 59 17.25 2.34 -3.79
CA GLU A 59 18.50 1.85 -3.22
C GLU A 59 18.27 0.68 -2.26
N VAL A 60 17.18 0.70 -1.49
CA VAL A 60 16.81 -0.38 -0.55
C VAL A 60 16.58 -1.67 -1.30
N PHE A 61 15.66 -1.70 -2.26
CA PHE A 61 15.36 -2.96 -2.93
C PHE A 61 16.48 -3.40 -3.89
N ARG A 62 17.24 -2.49 -4.51
CA ARG A 62 18.39 -2.88 -5.34
C ARG A 62 19.47 -3.57 -4.51
N GLN A 63 19.79 -3.03 -3.33
CA GLN A 63 20.80 -3.63 -2.45
C GLN A 63 20.40 -5.03 -1.98
N HIS A 64 19.13 -5.24 -1.63
CA HIS A 64 18.67 -6.49 -1.03
C HIS A 64 18.23 -7.55 -2.05
N PHE A 65 17.88 -7.14 -3.28
CA PHE A 65 17.35 -8.02 -4.31
C PHE A 65 18.15 -7.94 -5.62
N THR A 66 18.03 -6.85 -6.38
CA THR A 66 18.55 -6.74 -7.75
C THR A 66 20.06 -6.99 -7.83
N SER A 67 20.85 -6.36 -6.95
CA SER A 67 22.32 -6.54 -6.90
C SER A 67 22.74 -7.94 -6.46
N GLN A 68 21.81 -8.74 -5.93
CA GLN A 68 22.00 -10.16 -5.59
C GLN A 68 21.48 -11.10 -6.68
N GLY A 69 21.09 -10.57 -7.85
CA GLY A 69 20.50 -11.36 -8.93
C GLY A 69 19.10 -11.87 -8.64
N LYS A 70 18.35 -11.22 -7.73
CA LYS A 70 16.98 -11.58 -7.36
C LYS A 70 15.99 -10.60 -7.95
N PHE A 71 14.82 -11.11 -8.32
CA PHE A 71 13.66 -10.30 -8.73
C PHE A 71 13.15 -9.44 -7.58
N PHE A 72 12.74 -8.22 -7.90
CA PHE A 72 11.90 -7.39 -7.05
C PHE A 72 10.90 -6.62 -7.91
N TYR A 73 9.62 -6.71 -7.57
CA TYR A 73 8.56 -6.22 -8.44
C TYR A 73 8.62 -4.71 -8.70
N GLN A 74 9.02 -3.91 -7.70
CA GLN A 74 9.10 -2.46 -7.93
C GLN A 74 10.29 -2.07 -8.80
N GLU A 75 11.34 -2.89 -8.88
CA GLU A 75 12.41 -2.70 -9.87
C GLU A 75 11.89 -3.06 -11.27
N TYR A 76 11.13 -4.15 -11.39
CA TYR A 76 10.47 -4.54 -12.65
C TYR A 76 9.51 -3.44 -13.17
N PHE A 77 8.86 -2.70 -12.28
CA PHE A 77 7.97 -1.60 -12.62
C PHE A 77 8.69 -0.30 -13.05
N GLN A 78 10.02 -0.19 -12.86
CA GLN A 78 10.75 1.04 -13.17
C GLN A 78 10.78 1.36 -14.66
N GLU A 79 11.03 0.36 -15.51
CA GLU A 79 11.20 0.58 -16.96
C GLU A 79 9.82 0.85 -17.63
N PRO A 80 9.62 2.02 -18.25
CA PRO A 80 8.37 2.34 -18.91
C PRO A 80 8.05 1.39 -20.08
N GLY A 81 6.84 0.82 -20.06
CA GLY A 81 6.35 -0.06 -21.12
C GLY A 81 6.59 -1.56 -20.86
N VAL A 82 7.49 -1.92 -19.95
CA VAL A 82 7.79 -3.34 -19.67
C VAL A 82 6.66 -3.99 -18.87
N ALA A 83 6.35 -3.44 -17.69
CA ALA A 83 5.28 -3.96 -16.85
C ALA A 83 3.89 -3.69 -17.45
N GLU A 84 3.72 -2.56 -18.15
CA GLU A 84 2.51 -2.29 -18.94
C GLU A 84 2.26 -3.39 -19.96
N ALA A 85 3.27 -3.81 -20.72
CA ALA A 85 3.09 -4.85 -21.75
C ALA A 85 2.65 -6.21 -21.18
N GLU A 86 3.16 -6.61 -20.00
CA GLU A 86 2.71 -7.83 -19.33
C GLU A 86 1.27 -7.68 -18.81
N ALA A 87 0.94 -6.57 -18.16
CA ALA A 87 -0.37 -6.34 -17.56
C ALA A 87 -1.48 -6.13 -18.60
N GLU A 88 -1.19 -5.41 -19.70
CA GLU A 88 -2.16 -5.04 -20.73
C GLU A 88 -2.44 -6.17 -21.72
N ALA A 89 -1.60 -7.22 -21.76
CA ALA A 89 -1.85 -8.40 -22.58
C ALA A 89 -3.12 -9.16 -22.13
N ASP A 90 -3.36 -9.24 -20.82
CA ASP A 90 -4.59 -9.75 -20.22
C ASP A 90 -4.79 -9.11 -18.83
N PRO A 91 -5.46 -7.94 -18.76
CA PRO A 91 -5.65 -7.23 -17.49
C PRO A 91 -6.36 -8.06 -16.43
N ARG A 92 -7.35 -8.88 -16.83
CA ARG A 92 -8.08 -9.73 -15.89
C ARG A 92 -7.16 -10.77 -15.28
N ALA A 93 -6.42 -11.51 -16.10
CA ALA A 93 -5.51 -12.53 -15.61
C ALA A 93 -4.39 -11.92 -14.76
N PHE A 94 -3.84 -10.76 -15.15
CA PHE A 94 -2.83 -10.05 -14.39
C PHE A 94 -3.35 -9.67 -13.00
N LEU A 95 -4.51 -9.01 -12.93
CA LEU A 95 -5.10 -8.55 -11.67
C LEU A 95 -5.50 -9.72 -10.78
N HIS A 96 -6.18 -10.73 -11.31
CA HIS A 96 -6.61 -11.88 -10.52
C HIS A 96 -5.42 -12.63 -9.92
N ARG A 97 -4.37 -12.88 -10.71
CA ARG A 97 -3.15 -13.57 -10.25
C ARG A 97 -2.35 -12.73 -9.27
N MET A 98 -2.23 -11.43 -9.52
CA MET A 98 -1.61 -10.49 -8.59
C MET A 98 -2.35 -10.49 -7.24
N MET A 99 -3.66 -10.23 -7.27
CA MET A 99 -4.49 -10.15 -6.07
C MET A 99 -4.48 -11.45 -5.25
N TYR A 100 -4.67 -12.59 -5.91
CA TYR A 100 -4.63 -13.88 -5.24
C TYR A 100 -3.26 -14.18 -4.63
N SER A 101 -2.16 -13.91 -5.34
CA SER A 101 -0.80 -14.29 -4.91
C SER A 101 -0.28 -13.61 -3.63
N ILE A 102 -0.89 -12.49 -3.23
CA ILE A 102 -0.57 -11.75 -2.00
C ILE A 102 -1.75 -11.70 -1.01
N SER A 103 -2.76 -12.54 -1.23
CA SER A 103 -3.92 -12.67 -0.34
C SER A 103 -3.65 -13.58 0.87
N GLY A 104 -4.56 -13.55 1.84
CA GLY A 104 -4.56 -14.47 2.97
C GLY A 104 -4.89 -15.92 2.62
N ASP A 105 -5.49 -16.17 1.45
CA ASP A 105 -5.96 -17.49 1.02
C ASP A 105 -4.94 -18.26 0.17
N VAL A 106 -3.92 -17.58 -0.35
CA VAL A 106 -2.87 -18.27 -1.12
C VAL A 106 -2.21 -19.36 -0.25
N PRO A 107 -1.88 -20.55 -0.77
CA PRO A 107 -1.11 -21.52 0.01
C PRO A 107 0.28 -20.96 0.39
N PRO A 108 0.91 -21.43 1.48
CA PRO A 108 2.28 -21.05 1.80
C PRO A 108 3.23 -21.39 0.64
N GLY A 109 4.08 -20.43 0.25
CA GLY A 109 5.03 -20.61 -0.84
C GLY A 109 5.97 -19.42 -1.01
N THR A 110 7.00 -19.59 -1.85
CA THR A 110 7.99 -18.55 -2.16
C THR A 110 7.79 -17.99 -3.56
N TYR A 111 6.56 -17.59 -3.89
CA TYR A 111 6.15 -17.23 -5.26
C TYR A 111 6.92 -16.03 -5.86
N PHE A 112 7.39 -15.11 -5.02
CA PHE A 112 8.18 -13.95 -5.44
C PHE A 112 9.70 -14.17 -5.34
N ALA A 113 10.16 -15.35 -4.90
CA ALA A 113 11.59 -15.70 -4.88
C ALA A 113 12.04 -16.15 -6.28
N LYS A 114 12.20 -15.18 -7.18
CA LYS A 114 12.52 -15.40 -8.59
C LYS A 114 13.91 -14.83 -8.93
N PRO A 115 14.58 -15.33 -9.99
CA PRO A 115 15.82 -14.73 -10.47
C PRO A 115 15.56 -13.36 -11.11
N LEU A 116 16.59 -12.50 -11.11
CA LEU A 116 16.58 -11.26 -11.87
C LEU A 116 16.30 -11.54 -13.36
N GLY A 117 15.42 -10.74 -13.97
CA GLY A 117 14.98 -10.91 -15.36
C GLY A 117 13.67 -11.68 -15.53
N ALA A 118 13.16 -12.33 -14.48
CA ALA A 118 11.81 -12.89 -14.46
C ALA A 118 10.73 -11.79 -14.61
N THR A 119 9.56 -12.17 -15.11
CA THR A 119 8.40 -11.26 -15.19
C THR A 119 7.57 -11.26 -13.90
N PHE A 120 6.61 -10.34 -13.78
CA PHE A 120 5.79 -10.23 -12.58
C PHE A 120 4.90 -11.46 -12.37
N LEU A 121 4.31 -12.03 -13.43
CA LEU A 121 3.42 -13.19 -13.30
C LEU A 121 4.15 -14.53 -13.26
N GLU A 122 5.41 -14.60 -13.68
CA GLU A 122 6.18 -15.85 -13.77
C GLU A 122 6.22 -16.59 -12.42
N GLY A 123 5.77 -17.85 -12.36
CA GLY A 123 5.83 -18.64 -11.12
C GLY A 123 4.81 -18.26 -10.03
N LEU A 124 3.94 -17.27 -10.27
CA LEU A 124 2.78 -17.06 -9.40
C LEU A 124 1.75 -18.18 -9.60
N PRO A 125 1.03 -18.59 -8.54
CA PRO A 125 0.09 -19.70 -8.62
C PRO A 125 -1.13 -19.35 -9.47
N ASP A 126 -1.81 -20.38 -9.99
CA ASP A 126 -3.13 -20.21 -10.58
C ASP A 126 -4.13 -19.79 -9.51
N PRO A 127 -4.87 -18.69 -9.70
CA PRO A 127 -5.88 -18.26 -8.76
C PRO A 127 -6.94 -19.33 -8.53
N GLN A 128 -7.33 -19.49 -7.27
CA GLN A 128 -8.48 -20.30 -6.88
C GLN A 128 -9.63 -19.36 -6.47
N PRO A 129 -10.89 -19.80 -6.60
CA PRO A 129 -12.03 -19.02 -6.09
C PRO A 129 -11.89 -18.71 -4.60
N VAL A 130 -12.14 -17.46 -4.24
CA VAL A 130 -12.14 -16.95 -2.86
C VAL A 130 -13.39 -16.11 -2.63
N ASP A 131 -13.90 -16.10 -1.40
CA ASP A 131 -15.20 -15.46 -1.10
C ASP A 131 -15.19 -13.93 -1.22
N TRP A 132 -14.02 -13.31 -1.11
CA TRP A 132 -13.86 -11.84 -1.07
C TRP A 132 -13.54 -11.20 -2.43
N LEU A 133 -13.32 -12.00 -3.47
CA LEU A 133 -13.02 -11.52 -4.83
C LEU A 133 -13.87 -12.29 -5.84
N THR A 134 -14.99 -11.69 -6.23
CA THR A 134 -15.94 -12.30 -7.14
C THR A 134 -15.60 -12.03 -8.60
N ASP A 135 -16.22 -12.78 -9.52
CA ASP A 135 -16.09 -12.49 -10.96
C ASP A 135 -16.60 -11.09 -11.32
N ALA A 136 -17.60 -10.56 -10.61
CA ALA A 136 -18.12 -9.22 -10.82
C ALA A 136 -17.12 -8.14 -10.38
N ASP A 137 -16.37 -8.38 -9.29
CA ASP A 137 -15.29 -7.48 -8.87
C ASP A 137 -14.15 -7.48 -9.89
N LEU A 138 -13.79 -8.67 -10.41
CA LEU A 138 -12.80 -8.80 -11.48
C LEU A 138 -13.25 -8.13 -12.79
N ASP A 139 -14.53 -8.25 -13.17
CA ASP A 139 -15.11 -7.56 -14.32
C ASP A 139 -14.98 -6.04 -14.18
N PHE A 140 -15.29 -5.52 -12.99
CA PHE A 140 -15.15 -4.10 -12.67
C PHE A 140 -13.69 -3.65 -12.82
N TYR A 141 -12.75 -4.31 -12.13
CA TYR A 141 -11.33 -3.95 -12.22
C TYR A 141 -10.80 -4.04 -13.65
N GLU A 142 -11.14 -5.10 -14.39
CA GLU A 142 -10.76 -5.26 -15.78
C GLU A 142 -11.26 -4.09 -16.64
N SER A 143 -12.51 -3.66 -16.46
CA SER A 143 -13.06 -2.52 -17.21
C SER A 143 -12.33 -1.21 -16.93
N GLU A 144 -12.02 -0.94 -15.65
CA GLU A 144 -11.33 0.29 -15.24
C GLU A 144 -9.88 0.33 -15.77
N PHE A 145 -9.17 -0.81 -15.71
CA PHE A 145 -7.80 -0.90 -16.23
C PHE A 145 -7.74 -0.95 -17.75
N LYS A 146 -8.75 -1.49 -18.44
CA LYS A 146 -8.88 -1.35 -19.90
C LYS A 146 -9.10 0.11 -20.33
N ALA A 147 -9.83 0.89 -19.54
CA ALA A 147 -10.10 2.29 -19.83
C ALA A 147 -8.90 3.21 -19.50
N SER A 148 -8.22 2.96 -18.38
CA SER A 148 -7.16 3.84 -17.86
C SER A 148 -5.73 3.42 -18.27
N GLY A 149 -5.51 2.14 -18.56
CA GLY A 149 -4.19 1.53 -18.69
C GLY A 149 -3.43 1.43 -17.37
N PHE A 150 -2.27 0.78 -17.38
CA PHE A 150 -1.49 0.56 -16.14
C PHE A 150 -0.41 1.62 -15.88
N ARG A 151 -0.09 2.44 -16.89
CA ARG A 151 0.98 3.44 -16.82
C ARG A 151 0.83 4.42 -15.66
N GLY A 152 -0.39 4.93 -15.44
CA GLY A 152 -0.67 5.90 -14.37
C GLY A 152 -0.33 5.36 -12.99
N PRO A 153 -0.93 4.23 -12.58
CA PRO A 153 -0.59 3.53 -11.34
C PRO A 153 0.89 3.15 -11.25
N LEU A 154 1.49 2.58 -12.30
CA LEU A 154 2.90 2.17 -12.32
C LEU A 154 3.87 3.34 -12.12
N ASN A 155 3.50 4.55 -12.58
CA ASN A 155 4.32 5.74 -12.37
C ASN A 155 4.48 6.12 -10.89
N ARG A 156 3.63 5.63 -9.97
CA ARG A 156 3.86 5.84 -8.52
C ARG A 156 5.15 5.17 -8.05
N TYR A 157 5.41 3.93 -8.48
CA TYR A 157 6.67 3.24 -8.20
C TYR A 157 7.87 3.92 -8.88
N ARG A 158 7.69 4.56 -10.03
CA ARG A 158 8.75 5.27 -10.74
C ARG A 158 9.16 6.59 -10.07
N ASN A 159 8.41 7.04 -9.06
CA ASN A 159 8.64 8.29 -8.36
C ASN A 159 9.34 8.14 -7.00
N HIS A 160 9.83 6.96 -6.62
CA HIS A 160 10.51 6.78 -5.32
C HIS A 160 11.66 7.78 -5.07
N GLU A 161 12.45 8.10 -6.09
CA GLU A 161 13.54 9.09 -6.01
C GLU A 161 13.01 10.52 -5.76
N ALA A 162 11.97 10.91 -6.52
CA ALA A 162 11.35 12.22 -6.41
C ALA A 162 10.63 12.39 -5.06
N ASP A 163 9.88 11.37 -4.64
CA ASP A 163 9.20 11.32 -3.35
C ASP A 163 10.21 11.41 -2.21
N PHE A 164 11.33 10.66 -2.28
CA PHE A 164 12.43 10.76 -1.31
C PHE A 164 12.99 12.18 -1.24
N ALA A 165 13.36 12.76 -2.38
CA ALA A 165 13.97 14.09 -2.45
C ALA A 165 13.04 15.17 -1.89
N TRP A 166 11.74 15.09 -2.21
CA TRP A 166 10.74 16.01 -1.69
C TRP A 166 10.59 15.86 -0.16
N LEU A 167 10.42 14.64 0.35
CA LEU A 167 10.18 14.38 1.77
C LEU A 167 11.32 14.85 2.70
N GLN A 168 12.54 15.08 2.17
CA GLN A 168 13.65 15.60 2.98
C GLN A 168 13.34 16.97 3.61
N GLY A 169 12.42 17.76 3.05
CA GLY A 169 11.96 19.01 3.65
C GLY A 169 11.24 18.85 4.99
N TRP A 170 10.86 17.63 5.37
CA TRP A 170 10.12 17.29 6.58
C TRP A 170 10.89 16.36 7.53
N GLN A 171 12.21 16.23 7.36
CA GLN A 171 13.04 15.43 8.27
C GLN A 171 12.79 15.82 9.74
N GLY A 172 12.69 14.81 10.60
CA GLY A 172 12.45 15.00 12.04
C GLY A 172 11.01 15.35 12.42
N LYS A 173 10.09 15.52 11.46
CA LYS A 173 8.65 15.68 11.74
C LYS A 173 8.00 14.33 12.05
N GLN A 174 6.93 14.38 12.83
CA GLN A 174 6.08 13.26 13.21
C GLN A 174 4.62 13.55 12.84
N ILE A 175 3.82 12.49 12.68
CA ILE A 175 2.36 12.59 12.61
C ILE A 175 1.85 12.71 14.05
N GLU A 176 1.42 13.93 14.43
CA GLU A 176 0.95 14.27 15.77
C GLU A 176 -0.57 14.07 15.96
N GLN A 177 -1.29 13.83 14.86
CA GLN A 177 -2.70 13.52 14.86
C GLN A 177 -2.97 12.11 15.40
N PRO A 178 -4.19 11.83 15.90
CA PRO A 178 -4.65 10.45 16.06
C PRO A 178 -4.45 9.68 14.76
N ALA A 179 -3.85 8.49 14.88
CA ALA A 179 -3.57 7.64 13.74
C ALA A 179 -4.05 6.21 13.99
N LEU A 180 -4.47 5.51 12.93
CA LEU A 180 -4.87 4.11 12.98
C LEU A 180 -4.13 3.29 11.93
N PHE A 181 -3.53 2.19 12.32
CA PHE A 181 -2.94 1.22 11.40
C PHE A 181 -3.66 -0.12 11.48
N ILE A 182 -4.01 -0.69 10.34
CA ILE A 182 -4.58 -2.05 10.23
C ILE A 182 -3.74 -2.85 9.22
N GLY A 183 -2.99 -3.83 9.72
CA GLY A 183 -2.19 -4.75 8.91
C GLY A 183 -2.73 -6.18 8.96
N GLY A 184 -2.18 -7.06 8.12
CA GLY A 184 -2.49 -8.49 8.10
C GLY A 184 -1.25 -9.34 8.37
N THR A 185 -1.39 -10.49 9.04
CA THR A 185 -0.23 -11.37 9.30
C THR A 185 0.34 -12.02 8.04
N ARG A 186 -0.44 -12.07 6.96
CA ARG A 186 -0.05 -12.61 5.65
C ARG A 186 0.24 -11.54 4.61
N ASP A 187 0.09 -10.26 4.94
CA ASP A 187 0.46 -9.15 4.07
C ASP A 187 1.97 -8.89 4.10
N PRO A 188 2.69 -9.04 2.97
CA PRO A 188 4.13 -8.76 2.95
C PRO A 188 4.46 -7.29 3.24
N ALA A 189 3.57 -6.34 2.92
CA ALA A 189 3.84 -4.92 3.13
C ALA A 189 3.73 -4.50 4.60
N THR A 190 2.86 -5.17 5.39
CA THR A 190 2.67 -4.92 6.82
C THR A 190 3.98 -4.95 7.61
N THR A 191 4.93 -5.83 7.26
CA THR A 191 6.23 -5.96 7.92
C THR A 191 7.39 -5.39 7.11
N LEU A 192 7.10 -4.56 6.09
CA LEU A 192 8.07 -4.08 5.11
C LEU A 192 8.91 -5.23 4.51
N PHE A 193 8.22 -6.27 4.04
CA PHE A 193 8.82 -7.47 3.45
C PHE A 193 9.74 -8.22 4.42
N GLY A 194 9.34 -8.28 5.70
CA GLY A 194 10.10 -8.93 6.78
C GLY A 194 11.24 -8.08 7.36
N ALA A 195 11.43 -6.85 6.90
CA ALA A 195 12.45 -5.95 7.46
C ALA A 195 12.11 -5.46 8.88
N VAL A 196 10.82 -5.50 9.25
CA VAL A 196 10.33 -4.99 10.54
C VAL A 196 9.48 -6.06 11.24
N PRO A 197 9.91 -6.56 12.41
CA PRO A 197 9.17 -7.60 13.13
C PRO A 197 7.90 -7.06 13.82
N ASP A 198 7.93 -5.82 14.30
CA ASP A 198 6.78 -5.14 14.92
C ASP A 198 6.56 -3.78 14.23
N PRO A 199 5.68 -3.74 13.21
CA PRO A 199 5.42 -2.49 12.48
C PRO A 199 4.76 -1.42 13.35
N ILE A 200 3.99 -1.80 14.36
CA ILE A 200 3.28 -0.84 15.22
C ILE A 200 4.28 -0.17 16.17
N ALA A 201 5.21 -0.94 16.75
CA ALA A 201 6.28 -0.36 17.57
C ALA A 201 7.16 0.61 16.76
N MET A 202 7.50 0.26 15.51
CA MET A 202 8.19 1.18 14.59
C MET A 202 7.35 2.43 14.32
N MET A 203 6.06 2.28 13.97
CA MET A 203 5.19 3.41 13.67
C MET A 203 5.09 4.40 14.84
N ARG A 204 5.05 3.93 16.10
CA ARG A 204 5.01 4.80 17.28
C ARG A 204 6.22 5.75 17.39
N MET A 205 7.34 5.45 16.73
CA MET A 205 8.50 6.35 16.66
C MET A 205 8.26 7.58 15.78
N PHE A 206 7.28 7.52 14.86
CA PHE A 206 6.99 8.55 13.87
C PHE A 206 5.54 9.07 13.93
N ALA A 207 4.65 8.32 14.57
CA ALA A 207 3.26 8.66 14.83
C ALA A 207 2.92 8.25 16.28
N PRO A 208 3.26 9.07 17.29
CA PRO A 208 3.18 8.67 18.70
C PRO A 208 1.78 8.27 19.19
N LYS A 209 0.72 8.76 18.52
CA LYS A 209 -0.69 8.49 18.84
C LYS A 209 -1.30 7.37 17.99
N VAL A 210 -0.47 6.53 17.34
CA VAL A 210 -0.97 5.44 16.51
C VAL A 210 -1.57 4.30 17.34
N GLU A 211 -2.82 3.95 17.03
CA GLU A 211 -3.46 2.70 17.39
C GLU A 211 -3.21 1.68 16.27
N GLY A 212 -2.92 0.42 16.62
CA GLY A 212 -2.50 -0.58 15.64
C GLY A 212 -3.17 -1.92 15.84
N HIS A 213 -3.64 -2.53 14.75
CA HIS A 213 -4.25 -3.85 14.72
C HIS A 213 -3.60 -4.71 13.64
N ILE A 214 -3.21 -5.94 14.00
CA ILE A 214 -2.71 -6.93 13.04
C ILE A 214 -3.72 -8.08 12.99
N LEU A 215 -4.33 -8.29 11.82
CA LEU A 215 -5.40 -9.26 11.61
C LEU A 215 -4.81 -10.61 11.21
N GLU A 216 -5.19 -11.67 11.93
CA GLU A 216 -4.67 -13.01 11.70
C GLU A 216 -5.18 -13.62 10.39
N GLY A 217 -4.29 -14.22 9.61
CA GLY A 217 -4.58 -14.87 8.35
C GLY A 217 -4.90 -13.92 7.19
N VAL A 218 -4.88 -12.60 7.40
CA VAL A 218 -5.26 -11.61 6.37
C VAL A 218 -4.05 -11.24 5.52
N GLY A 219 -4.24 -11.25 4.21
CA GLY A 219 -3.26 -10.81 3.22
C GLY A 219 -3.34 -9.33 2.93
N HIS A 220 -2.89 -8.96 1.72
CA HIS A 220 -2.70 -7.58 1.31
C HIS A 220 -4.00 -6.79 1.17
N TRP A 221 -5.13 -7.42 0.83
CA TRP A 221 -6.39 -6.72 0.52
C TRP A 221 -7.25 -6.59 1.77
N THR A 222 -6.70 -6.08 2.86
CA THR A 222 -7.26 -6.10 4.22
C THR A 222 -8.76 -5.76 4.27
N GLN A 223 -9.17 -4.68 3.61
CA GLN A 223 -10.55 -4.19 3.58
C GLN A 223 -11.50 -5.04 2.72
N GLN A 224 -10.98 -5.83 1.79
CA GLN A 224 -11.77 -6.77 0.98
C GLN A 224 -11.81 -8.15 1.64
N GLU A 225 -10.68 -8.61 2.19
CA GLU A 225 -10.55 -9.93 2.84
C GLU A 225 -11.27 -9.99 4.21
N ARG A 226 -11.34 -8.87 4.95
CA ARG A 226 -12.02 -8.77 6.25
C ARG A 226 -12.85 -7.48 6.38
N PRO A 227 -13.86 -7.27 5.54
CA PRO A 227 -14.57 -5.99 5.45
C PRO A 227 -15.30 -5.65 6.75
N GLN A 228 -15.95 -6.62 7.40
CA GLN A 228 -16.70 -6.37 8.63
C GLN A 228 -15.78 -6.00 9.80
N GLU A 229 -14.63 -6.66 9.91
CA GLU A 229 -13.67 -6.38 10.98
C GLU A 229 -12.98 -5.03 10.78
N VAL A 230 -12.56 -4.72 9.54
CA VAL A 230 -12.01 -3.41 9.20
C VAL A 230 -13.01 -2.29 9.47
N ASN A 231 -14.28 -2.46 9.06
CA ASN A 231 -15.34 -1.49 9.34
C ASN A 231 -15.53 -1.27 10.84
N ARG A 232 -15.57 -2.35 11.64
CA ARG A 232 -15.69 -2.25 13.09
C ARG A 232 -14.52 -1.46 13.69
N LEU A 233 -13.28 -1.80 13.33
CA LEU A 233 -12.09 -1.12 13.85
C LEU A 233 -12.06 0.36 13.47
N LEU A 234 -12.43 0.70 12.24
CA LEU A 234 -12.52 2.08 11.79
C LEU A 234 -13.61 2.84 12.55
N LEU A 235 -14.82 2.31 12.64
CA LEU A 235 -15.93 2.98 13.33
C LEU A 235 -15.66 3.15 14.82
N ASP A 236 -15.17 2.11 15.51
CA ASP A 236 -14.80 2.17 16.93
C ASP A 236 -13.74 3.27 17.15
N TRP A 237 -12.76 3.37 16.26
CA TRP A 237 -11.71 4.40 16.32
C TRP A 237 -12.26 5.81 16.05
N LEU A 238 -13.12 5.96 15.04
CA LEU A 238 -13.78 7.23 14.72
C LEU A 238 -14.60 7.76 15.89
N GLU A 239 -15.37 6.90 16.55
CA GLU A 239 -16.13 7.27 17.76
C GLU A 239 -15.22 7.80 18.88
N ARG A 240 -14.05 7.18 19.09
CA ARG A 240 -13.09 7.60 20.12
C ARG A 240 -12.41 8.95 19.85
N ILE A 241 -12.24 9.32 18.58
CA ILE A 241 -11.56 10.59 18.22
C ILE A 241 -12.55 11.75 18.02
N GLU A 242 -13.85 11.46 17.91
CA GLU A 242 -14.92 12.46 17.82
C GLU A 242 -15.63 12.75 19.15
N GLY A 243 -15.60 11.79 20.09
CA GLY A 243 -16.06 11.97 21.47
C GLY A 243 -15.06 12.69 22.36
#